data_AF-A0A3N8GSP0-F1
#
_entry.id   AF-A0A3N8GSP0-F1
#
_cell.length_a   1.000
_cell.length_b   1.000
_cell.length_c   1.000
_cell.angle_alpha   90.00
_cell.angle_beta   90.00
_cell.angle_gamma   90.00
#
_symmetry.space_group_name_H-M   'P 1'
#
loop_
_entity.id
_entity.type
_entity.pdbx_description
1 polymer ?
#
loop_
_entity_poly.entity_id
_entity_poly.type
_entity_poly.pdbx_seq_one_letter_code
_entity_poly.pdbx_strand_id
1 'polypeptide(L)'
;MRCPSNVPCRADSGSPHHPRLTKMNFEQYKPLALRTEKPLATSLLRLQHASLGLTTEHGEFTTEVKRLWAYQKPLTQEMREHIFEELGDILWYVAIGADALDFEIPEYQHLFDFDLSALPLAEQLQIVANRISVEIGFFTYEVPLYQDARARTGAMRSLVNILSGVAHACDALDMPLEEVMSANIAKLKQRFPDAYTNAAAEARADKGGLDARNS
;
A
#
# COMPACT_ATOMS: atom_id res chain seq x y z
N MET A 1 6.11 39.53 58.77
CA MET A 1 4.76 39.33 58.18
C MET A 1 4.39 40.56 57.37
N ARG A 2 4.34 40.42 56.04
CA ARG A 2 3.50 41.15 55.06
C ARG A 2 4.09 40.91 53.67
N CYS A 3 3.38 40.15 52.83
CA CYS A 3 3.56 40.17 51.38
C CYS A 3 2.84 41.40 50.81
N PRO A 4 3.47 42.07 49.84
CA PRO A 4 2.85 42.37 48.54
C PRO A 4 3.89 42.06 47.42
N SER A 5 3.62 41.89 46.12
CA SER A 5 2.51 42.20 45.22
C SER A 5 2.88 41.65 43.82
N ASN A 6 1.86 41.39 43.00
CA ASN A 6 1.81 41.54 41.53
C ASN A 6 2.96 41.01 40.65
N VAL A 7 2.67 39.91 39.93
CA VAL A 7 3.21 39.66 38.58
C VAL A 7 2.01 39.39 37.65
N PRO A 8 1.85 40.08 36.51
CA PRO A 8 0.75 39.80 35.58
C PRO A 8 1.05 38.53 34.76
N CYS A 9 0.02 37.69 34.56
CA CYS A 9 0.04 36.60 33.60
C CYS A 9 0.35 37.14 32.20
N ARG A 10 1.42 36.63 31.56
CA ARG A 10 1.65 36.84 30.14
C ARG A 10 0.63 36.00 29.37
N ALA A 11 -0.12 36.68 28.50
CA ALA A 11 -0.97 36.07 27.50
C ALA A 11 -0.13 35.16 26.61
N ASP A 12 -0.55 33.91 26.52
CA ASP A 12 0.00 32.91 25.60
C ASP A 12 -0.32 33.39 24.18
N SER A 13 0.71 33.77 23.44
CA SER A 13 0.57 34.17 22.03
C SER A 13 0.30 32.91 21.22
N GLY A 14 -0.99 32.67 20.95
CA GLY A 14 -1.45 31.62 20.07
C GLY A 14 -0.74 31.70 18.72
N SER A 15 0.21 30.80 18.51
CA SER A 15 0.78 30.53 17.19
C SER A 15 -0.35 30.02 16.29
N PRO A 16 -0.48 30.49 15.04
CA PRO A 16 -1.56 30.05 14.17
C PRO A 16 -1.41 28.54 13.97
N HIS A 17 -2.34 27.78 14.53
CA HIS A 17 -2.53 26.38 14.18
C HIS A 17 -2.79 26.33 12.67
N HIS A 18 -1.75 26.08 11.90
CA HIS A 18 -1.92 25.51 10.57
C HIS A 18 -2.79 24.28 10.75
N PRO A 19 -3.95 24.18 10.07
CA PRO A 19 -4.74 22.98 10.12
C PRO A 19 -3.83 21.84 9.69
N ARG A 20 -3.61 20.86 10.57
CA ARG A 20 -2.93 19.63 10.17
C ARG A 20 -3.81 19.06 9.06
N LEU A 21 -3.30 19.08 7.82
CA LEU A 21 -3.90 18.32 6.73
C LEU A 21 -4.09 16.91 7.28
N THR A 22 -5.33 16.46 7.39
CA THR A 22 -5.64 15.11 7.84
C THR A 22 -4.95 14.17 6.86
N LYS A 23 -3.87 13.52 7.31
CA LYS A 23 -3.10 12.55 6.54
C LYS A 23 -4.06 11.46 6.03
N MET A 24 -3.95 11.11 4.74
CA MET A 24 -4.83 10.13 4.10
C MET A 24 -4.70 8.77 4.79
N ASN A 25 -5.80 8.17 5.20
CA ASN A 25 -5.84 6.78 5.65
C ASN A 25 -6.34 5.84 4.53
N PHE A 26 -6.24 4.53 4.75
CA PHE A 26 -6.61 3.54 3.73
C PHE A 26 -8.09 3.61 3.31
N GLU A 27 -8.99 3.87 4.25
CA GLU A 27 -10.43 4.00 3.96
C GLU A 27 -10.76 5.27 3.14
N GLN A 28 -9.96 6.33 3.29
CA GLN A 28 -10.03 7.51 2.42
C GLN A 28 -9.40 7.26 1.04
N TYR A 29 -8.37 6.42 0.98
CA TYR A 29 -7.69 6.03 -0.26
C TYR A 29 -8.56 5.12 -1.15
N LYS A 30 -9.19 4.10 -0.57
CA LYS A 30 -9.97 3.07 -1.28
C LYS A 30 -10.95 3.62 -2.32
N PRO A 31 -11.89 4.53 -2.02
CA PRO A 31 -12.81 5.05 -3.03
C PRO A 31 -12.14 5.88 -4.14
N LEU A 32 -10.97 6.48 -3.88
CA LEU A 32 -10.21 7.21 -4.90
C LEU A 32 -9.52 6.25 -5.88
N ALA A 33 -8.96 5.16 -5.36
CA ALA A 33 -8.34 4.09 -6.14
C ALA A 33 -9.34 3.38 -7.06
N LEU A 34 -10.54 3.08 -6.55
CA LEU A 34 -11.58 2.34 -7.28
C LEU A 34 -12.10 3.08 -8.53
N ARG A 35 -11.94 4.41 -8.62
CA ARG A 35 -12.30 5.19 -9.83
C ARG A 35 -11.55 4.74 -11.09
N THR A 36 -10.39 4.12 -10.92
CA THR A 36 -9.52 3.69 -12.02
C THR A 36 -9.54 2.18 -12.24
N GLU A 37 -10.39 1.45 -11.51
CA GLU A 37 -10.55 0.01 -11.70
C GLU A 37 -11.20 -0.28 -13.06
N LYS A 38 -10.72 -1.34 -13.72
CA LYS A 38 -11.41 -1.91 -14.87
C LYS A 38 -12.79 -2.43 -14.43
N PRO A 39 -13.90 -2.03 -15.07
CA PRO A 39 -15.21 -2.54 -14.70
C PRO A 39 -15.30 -4.03 -15.07
N LEU A 40 -15.31 -4.89 -14.06
CA LEU A 40 -15.47 -6.33 -14.19
C LEU A 40 -16.84 -6.75 -13.64
N ALA A 41 -17.48 -7.71 -14.31
CA ALA A 41 -18.91 -7.98 -14.14
C ALA A 41 -19.30 -8.61 -12.79
N THR A 42 -18.37 -9.25 -12.08
CA THR A 42 -18.68 -9.97 -10.84
C THR A 42 -17.59 -9.74 -9.78
N SER A 43 -17.95 -9.86 -8.50
CA SER A 43 -16.97 -9.82 -7.41
C SER A 43 -15.87 -10.86 -7.57
N LEU A 44 -16.20 -12.06 -8.08
CA LEU A 44 -15.19 -13.09 -8.34
C LEU A 44 -14.15 -12.63 -9.37
N LEU A 45 -14.58 -12.00 -10.48
CA LEU A 45 -13.64 -11.49 -11.50
C LEU A 45 -12.76 -10.37 -10.94
N ARG A 46 -13.33 -9.48 -10.11
CA ARG A 46 -12.59 -8.41 -9.42
C ARG A 46 -11.56 -8.98 -8.43
N LEU A 47 -11.93 -10.02 -7.69
CA LEU A 47 -11.03 -10.72 -6.77
C LEU A 47 -9.92 -11.47 -7.49
N GLN A 48 -10.22 -12.11 -8.61
CA GLN A 48 -9.21 -12.74 -9.47
C GLN A 48 -8.25 -11.71 -10.07
N HIS A 49 -8.77 -10.54 -10.48
CA HIS A 49 -7.95 -9.43 -10.94
C HIS A 49 -7.04 -8.91 -9.83
N ALA A 50 -7.57 -8.72 -8.62
CA ALA A 50 -6.77 -8.37 -7.45
C ALA A 50 -5.70 -9.41 -7.12
N SER A 51 -6.02 -10.70 -7.15
CA SER A 51 -5.06 -11.78 -6.89
C SER A 51 -3.89 -11.79 -7.87
N LEU A 52 -4.18 -11.68 -9.18
CA LEU A 52 -3.15 -11.61 -10.22
C LEU A 52 -2.31 -10.35 -10.08
N GLY A 53 -2.95 -9.20 -9.88
CA GLY A 53 -2.28 -7.92 -9.69
C GLY A 53 -1.36 -7.89 -8.47
N LEU A 54 -1.85 -8.32 -7.31
CA LEU A 54 -1.03 -8.45 -6.11
C LEU A 54 0.21 -9.31 -6.37
N THR A 55 0.06 -10.41 -7.12
CA THR A 55 1.18 -11.29 -7.46
C THR A 55 2.23 -10.58 -8.33
N THR A 56 1.82 -9.78 -9.31
CA THR A 56 2.75 -9.08 -10.21
C THR A 56 3.46 -7.94 -9.51
N GLU A 57 2.74 -7.03 -8.85
CA GLU A 57 3.36 -5.82 -8.26
C GLU A 57 4.23 -6.20 -7.05
N HIS A 58 3.82 -7.21 -6.28
CA HIS A 58 4.67 -7.79 -5.25
C HIS A 58 5.94 -8.43 -5.82
N GLY A 59 5.87 -9.02 -7.01
CA GLY A 59 7.03 -9.57 -7.72
C GLY A 59 8.05 -8.48 -8.08
N GLU A 60 7.58 -7.30 -8.49
CA GLU A 60 8.43 -6.14 -8.77
C GLU A 60 9.07 -5.58 -7.48
N PHE A 61 8.28 -5.41 -6.42
CA PHE A 61 8.82 -5.08 -5.09
C PHE A 61 9.89 -6.09 -4.62
N THR A 62 9.60 -7.40 -4.75
CA THR A 62 10.52 -8.47 -4.36
C THR A 62 11.80 -8.47 -5.20
N THR A 63 11.73 -8.00 -6.45
CA THR A 63 12.91 -7.87 -7.31
C THR A 63 13.90 -6.86 -6.73
N GLU A 64 13.45 -5.73 -6.22
CA GLU A 64 14.32 -4.75 -5.54
C GLU A 64 14.81 -5.25 -4.18
N VAL A 65 13.94 -5.91 -3.40
CA VAL A 65 14.33 -6.56 -2.13
C VAL A 65 15.45 -7.58 -2.36
N LYS A 66 15.35 -8.40 -3.41
CA LYS A 66 16.37 -9.38 -3.79
C LYS A 66 17.69 -8.68 -4.18
N ARG A 67 17.65 -7.53 -4.87
CA ARG A 67 18.85 -6.76 -5.20
C ARG A 67 19.56 -6.23 -3.95
N LEU A 68 18.81 -5.77 -2.95
CA LEU A 68 19.36 -5.36 -1.65
C LEU A 68 19.93 -6.55 -0.89
N TRP A 69 19.11 -7.57 -0.61
CA TRP A 69 19.44 -8.65 0.31
C TRP A 69 20.38 -9.71 -0.29
N ALA A 70 20.10 -10.19 -1.51
CA ALA A 70 20.90 -11.26 -2.11
C ALA A 70 22.16 -10.73 -2.80
N TYR A 71 22.06 -9.58 -3.48
CA TYR A 71 23.16 -9.03 -4.27
C TYR A 71 23.90 -7.89 -3.57
N GLN A 72 23.48 -7.51 -2.36
CA GLN A 72 24.14 -6.51 -1.51
C GLN A 72 24.35 -5.18 -2.27
N LYS A 73 23.40 -4.84 -3.14
CA LYS A 73 23.42 -3.57 -3.87
C LYS A 73 23.06 -2.42 -2.91
N PRO A 74 23.66 -1.24 -3.08
CA PRO A 74 23.26 -0.09 -2.30
C PRO A 74 21.82 0.31 -2.66
N LEU A 75 21.09 0.82 -1.66
CA LEU A 75 19.77 1.41 -1.87
C LEU A 75 19.94 2.75 -2.62
N THR A 76 19.77 2.72 -3.94
CA THR A 76 19.81 3.92 -4.78
C THR A 76 18.48 4.67 -4.73
N GLN A 77 18.50 5.94 -5.16
CA GLN A 77 17.27 6.73 -5.26
C GLN A 77 16.26 6.11 -6.25
N GLU A 78 16.73 5.64 -7.42
CA GLU A 78 15.91 4.94 -8.41
C GLU A 78 15.24 3.68 -7.82
N MET A 79 16.00 2.88 -7.06
CA MET A 79 15.44 1.71 -6.39
C MET A 79 14.39 2.09 -5.34
N ARG A 80 14.60 3.17 -4.59
CA ARG A 80 13.61 3.69 -3.64
C ARG A 80 12.34 4.15 -4.34
N GLU A 81 12.47 4.85 -5.46
CA GLU A 81 11.33 5.31 -6.27
C GLU A 81 10.53 4.14 -6.85
N HIS A 82 11.22 3.11 -7.35
CA HIS A 82 10.57 1.90 -7.85
C HIS A 82 9.84 1.15 -6.73
N ILE A 83 10.50 0.90 -5.58
CA ILE A 83 9.83 0.30 -4.41
C ILE A 83 8.60 1.11 -3.99
N PHE A 84 8.72 2.43 -3.94
CA PHE A 84 7.62 3.32 -3.56
C PHE A 84 6.44 3.23 -4.54
N GLU A 85 6.71 3.13 -5.85
CA GLU A 85 5.69 2.91 -6.87
C GLU A 85 4.97 1.56 -6.68
N GLU A 86 5.73 0.48 -6.51
CA GLU A 86 5.20 -0.88 -6.40
C GLU A 86 4.39 -1.09 -5.11
N LEU A 87 4.84 -0.53 -3.99
CA LEU A 87 4.06 -0.54 -2.75
C LEU A 87 2.70 0.16 -2.95
N GLY A 88 2.67 1.25 -3.73
CA GLY A 88 1.42 1.93 -4.09
C GLY A 88 0.50 1.08 -4.97
N ASP A 89 1.04 0.31 -5.90
CA ASP A 89 0.25 -0.55 -6.79
C ASP A 89 -0.27 -1.81 -6.06
N ILE A 90 0.49 -2.34 -5.09
CA ILE A 90 -0.02 -3.36 -4.16
C ILE A 90 -1.25 -2.82 -3.40
N LEU A 91 -1.17 -1.61 -2.83
CA LEU A 91 -2.29 -0.99 -2.11
C LEU A 91 -3.54 -0.83 -2.98
N TRP A 92 -3.35 -0.53 -4.27
CA TRP A 92 -4.43 -0.40 -5.23
C TRP A 92 -5.21 -1.72 -5.40
N TYR A 93 -4.51 -2.85 -5.52
CA TYR A 93 -5.17 -4.15 -5.58
C TYR A 93 -5.75 -4.61 -4.25
N VAL A 94 -5.16 -4.22 -3.10
CA VAL A 94 -5.80 -4.43 -1.79
C VAL A 94 -7.14 -3.70 -1.73
N ALA A 95 -7.22 -2.46 -2.23
CA ALA A 95 -8.47 -1.69 -2.26
C ALA A 95 -9.57 -2.37 -3.11
N ILE A 96 -9.21 -2.91 -4.28
CA ILE A 96 -10.12 -3.70 -5.12
C ILE A 96 -10.60 -4.96 -4.39
N GLY A 97 -9.67 -5.71 -3.79
CA GLY A 97 -10.00 -6.93 -3.06
C GLY A 97 -10.95 -6.67 -1.88
N ALA A 98 -10.67 -5.62 -1.11
CA ALA A 98 -11.50 -5.24 0.04
C ALA A 98 -12.91 -4.83 -0.40
N ASP A 99 -13.03 -4.00 -1.44
CA ASP A 99 -14.34 -3.57 -1.96
C ASP A 99 -15.13 -4.73 -2.58
N ALA A 100 -14.48 -5.62 -3.34
CA ALA A 100 -15.14 -6.79 -3.91
C ALA A 100 -15.63 -7.79 -2.84
N LEU A 101 -15.02 -7.77 -1.65
CA LEU A 101 -15.44 -8.50 -0.46
C LEU A 101 -16.36 -7.70 0.47
N ASP A 102 -16.81 -6.50 0.09
CA ASP A 102 -17.60 -5.62 0.98
C ASP A 102 -16.96 -5.51 2.39
N PHE A 103 -15.65 -5.27 2.41
CA PHE A 103 -14.81 -5.32 3.60
C PHE A 103 -14.22 -3.95 3.91
N GLU A 104 -14.45 -3.50 5.14
CA GLU A 104 -13.74 -2.37 5.74
C GLU A 104 -12.52 -2.92 6.48
N ILE A 105 -11.33 -2.46 6.11
CA ILE A 105 -10.10 -3.01 6.69
C ILE A 105 -9.93 -2.40 8.10
N PRO A 106 -9.87 -3.24 9.15
CA PRO A 106 -9.61 -2.74 10.50
C PRO A 106 -8.18 -2.23 10.63
N GLU A 107 -7.86 -1.68 11.80
CA GLU A 107 -6.50 -1.23 12.12
C GLU A 107 -5.48 -2.37 11.92
N TYR A 108 -4.46 -2.10 11.11
CA TYR A 108 -3.50 -3.10 10.61
C TYR A 108 -2.08 -2.88 11.12
N GLN A 109 -1.82 -1.76 11.80
CA GLN A 109 -0.49 -1.31 12.21
C GLN A 109 0.12 -2.17 13.34
N HIS A 110 -0.69 -2.96 14.05
CA HIS A 110 -0.27 -3.76 15.20
C HIS A 110 -0.24 -5.28 14.96
N LEU A 111 -0.36 -5.72 13.71
CA LEU A 111 -0.50 -7.15 13.38
C LEU A 111 0.83 -7.90 13.23
N PHE A 112 1.96 -7.21 13.39
CA PHE A 112 3.26 -7.83 13.47
C PHE A 112 3.66 -7.94 14.94
N ASP A 113 3.62 -9.16 15.47
CA ASP A 113 4.09 -9.48 16.83
C ASP A 113 5.63 -9.46 16.97
N PHE A 114 6.35 -9.00 15.94
CA PHE A 114 7.81 -9.02 15.86
C PHE A 114 8.34 -7.63 15.54
N ASP A 115 9.18 -7.11 16.42
CA ASP A 115 9.95 -5.90 16.17
C ASP A 115 11.10 -6.20 15.19
N LEU A 116 11.00 -5.66 13.99
CA LEU A 116 12.02 -5.80 12.94
C LEU A 116 13.11 -4.71 13.03
N SER A 117 12.91 -3.65 13.83
CA SER A 117 13.76 -2.46 13.82
C SER A 117 15.23 -2.71 14.21
N ALA A 118 15.48 -3.79 14.94
CA ALA A 118 16.84 -4.21 15.32
C ALA A 118 17.62 -4.92 14.19
N LEU A 119 16.94 -5.32 13.11
CA LEU A 119 17.57 -5.98 11.96
C LEU A 119 18.11 -4.95 10.96
N PRO A 120 19.13 -5.27 10.15
CA PRO A 120 19.50 -4.40 9.05
C PRO A 120 18.38 -4.33 7.99
N LEU A 121 18.33 -3.21 7.27
CA LEU A 121 17.22 -2.88 6.36
C LEU A 121 16.92 -3.99 5.34
N ALA A 122 17.95 -4.61 4.77
CA ALA A 122 17.77 -5.64 3.76
C ALA A 122 17.05 -6.88 4.32
N GLU A 123 17.37 -7.28 5.56
CA GLU A 123 16.70 -8.37 6.28
C GLU A 123 15.28 -8.01 6.67
N GLN A 124 15.02 -6.77 7.11
CA GLN A 124 13.66 -6.30 7.38
C GLN A 124 12.78 -6.44 6.13
N LEU A 125 13.24 -5.91 5.00
CA LEU A 125 12.51 -5.95 3.73
C LEU A 125 12.36 -7.37 3.19
N GLN A 126 13.36 -8.23 3.37
CA GLN A 126 13.25 -9.64 3.00
C GLN A 126 12.14 -10.36 3.77
N ILE A 127 12.10 -10.18 5.09
CA ILE A 127 11.08 -10.80 5.94
C ILE A 127 9.69 -10.31 5.55
N VAL A 128 9.54 -9.00 5.32
CA VAL A 128 8.28 -8.39 4.89
C VAL A 128 7.84 -8.95 3.53
N ALA A 129 8.71 -9.01 2.53
CA ALA A 129 8.40 -9.55 1.20
C ALA A 129 7.99 -11.04 1.26
N ASN A 130 8.69 -11.86 2.05
CA ASN A 130 8.32 -13.27 2.21
C ASN A 130 6.95 -13.43 2.86
N ARG A 131 6.61 -12.58 3.84
CA ARG A 131 5.30 -12.61 4.49
C ARG A 131 4.19 -12.19 3.53
N ILE A 132 4.36 -11.10 2.79
CA ILE A 132 3.38 -10.70 1.79
C ILE A 132 3.20 -11.81 0.73
N SER A 133 4.28 -12.48 0.31
CA SER A 133 4.19 -13.64 -0.61
C SER A 133 3.28 -14.75 -0.08
N VAL A 134 3.40 -15.10 1.21
CA VAL A 134 2.57 -16.13 1.84
C VAL A 134 1.11 -15.71 1.84
N GLU A 135 0.83 -14.45 2.18
CA GLU A 135 -0.53 -13.93 2.24
C GLU A 135 -1.19 -13.81 0.86
N ILE A 136 -0.44 -13.44 -0.17
CA ILE A 136 -0.91 -13.50 -1.56
C ILE A 136 -1.26 -14.94 -1.94
N GLY A 137 -0.47 -15.92 -1.49
CA GLY A 137 -0.74 -17.34 -1.68
C GLY A 137 -2.06 -17.78 -1.05
N PHE A 138 -2.30 -17.40 0.21
CA PHE A 138 -3.57 -17.70 0.90
C PHE A 138 -4.75 -17.00 0.23
N PHE A 139 -4.62 -15.70 -0.05
CA PHE A 139 -5.65 -14.94 -0.75
C PHE A 139 -6.04 -15.61 -2.08
N THR A 140 -5.04 -15.94 -2.90
CA THR A 140 -5.24 -16.60 -4.20
C THR A 140 -5.92 -17.97 -4.05
N TYR A 141 -5.57 -18.73 -3.02
CA TYR A 141 -6.20 -20.02 -2.73
C TYR A 141 -7.68 -19.87 -2.30
N GLU A 142 -8.01 -18.81 -1.57
CA GLU A 142 -9.34 -18.58 -1.00
C GLU A 142 -10.31 -17.93 -1.98
N VAL A 143 -9.82 -17.14 -2.94
CA VAL A 143 -10.63 -16.40 -3.93
C VAL A 143 -11.66 -17.26 -4.68
N PRO A 144 -11.33 -18.45 -5.22
CA PRO A 144 -12.32 -19.29 -5.90
C PRO A 144 -13.46 -19.77 -4.99
N LEU A 145 -13.23 -19.75 -3.67
CA LEU A 145 -14.15 -20.24 -2.65
C LEU A 145 -14.77 -19.11 -1.82
N TYR A 146 -14.61 -17.84 -2.20
CA TYR A 146 -15.00 -16.67 -1.38
C TYR A 146 -16.47 -16.59 -0.95
N GLN A 147 -17.36 -17.43 -1.52
CA GLN A 147 -18.75 -17.56 -1.08
C GLN A 147 -18.89 -18.40 0.19
N ASP A 148 -17.93 -19.28 0.46
CA ASP A 148 -17.80 -19.98 1.75
C ASP A 148 -17.30 -19.01 2.82
N ALA A 149 -17.95 -19.01 3.99
CA ALA A 149 -17.68 -18.05 5.05
C ALA A 149 -16.23 -18.15 5.59
N ARG A 150 -15.66 -19.36 5.64
CA ARG A 150 -14.28 -19.56 6.12
C ARG A 150 -13.29 -19.04 5.10
N ALA A 151 -13.46 -19.38 3.83
CA ALA A 151 -12.61 -18.86 2.76
C ALA A 151 -12.69 -17.33 2.65
N ARG A 152 -13.90 -16.76 2.74
CA ARG A 152 -14.10 -15.30 2.77
C ARG A 152 -13.33 -14.63 3.91
N THR A 153 -13.44 -15.18 5.12
CA THR A 153 -12.73 -14.67 6.30
C THR A 153 -11.22 -14.76 6.14
N GLY A 154 -10.73 -15.86 5.56
CA GLY A 154 -9.34 -16.02 5.20
C GLY A 154 -8.86 -14.95 4.23
N ALA A 155 -9.63 -14.71 3.16
CA ALA A 155 -9.25 -13.74 2.12
C ALA A 155 -9.19 -12.32 2.69
N MET A 156 -10.17 -11.96 3.55
CA MET A 156 -10.16 -10.70 4.29
C MET A 156 -8.89 -10.57 5.15
N ARG A 157 -8.56 -11.60 5.95
CA ARG A 157 -7.34 -11.60 6.78
C ARG A 157 -6.08 -11.42 5.94
N SER A 158 -5.97 -12.09 4.80
CA SER A 158 -4.80 -11.95 3.93
C SER A 158 -4.68 -10.53 3.37
N LEU A 159 -5.78 -9.87 2.98
CA LEU A 159 -5.74 -8.46 2.58
C LEU A 159 -5.24 -7.54 3.71
N VAL A 160 -5.68 -7.76 4.95
CA VAL A 160 -5.19 -6.99 6.10
C VAL A 160 -3.69 -7.23 6.31
N ASN A 161 -3.23 -8.48 6.22
CA ASN A 161 -1.82 -8.82 6.42
C ASN A 161 -0.92 -8.29 5.29
N ILE A 162 -1.42 -8.25 4.05
CA ILE A 162 -0.72 -7.63 2.91
C ILE A 162 -0.57 -6.12 3.15
N LEU A 163 -1.67 -5.42 3.50
CA LEU A 163 -1.63 -3.99 3.82
C LEU A 163 -0.66 -3.69 4.99
N SER A 164 -0.71 -4.52 6.02
CA SER A 164 0.20 -4.43 7.16
C SER A 164 1.65 -4.63 6.69
N GLY A 165 1.94 -5.60 5.82
CA GLY A 165 3.27 -5.79 5.23
C GLY A 165 3.76 -4.56 4.45
N VAL A 166 2.90 -3.94 3.65
CA VAL A 166 3.24 -2.69 2.95
C VAL A 166 3.59 -1.58 3.95
N ALA A 167 2.81 -1.43 5.03
CA ALA A 167 3.10 -0.46 6.08
C ALA A 167 4.47 -0.71 6.75
N HIS A 168 4.84 -1.97 7.00
CA HIS A 168 6.15 -2.30 7.58
C HIS A 168 7.31 -2.04 6.60
N ALA A 169 7.11 -2.29 5.30
CA ALA A 169 8.09 -1.90 4.28
C ALA A 169 8.29 -0.38 4.25
N CYS A 170 7.18 0.36 4.31
CA CYS A 170 7.16 1.81 4.38
C CYS A 170 7.93 2.34 5.60
N ASP A 171 7.65 1.82 6.78
CA ASP A 171 8.33 2.21 8.02
C ASP A 171 9.82 1.90 7.98
N ALA A 172 10.22 0.72 7.50
CA ALA A 172 11.63 0.34 7.37
C ALA A 172 12.40 1.26 6.40
N LEU A 173 11.70 1.80 5.39
CA LEU A 173 12.27 2.67 4.37
C LEU A 173 12.13 4.16 4.66
N ASP A 174 11.58 4.56 5.81
CA ASP A 174 11.21 5.95 6.12
C ASP A 174 10.34 6.60 5.01
N MET A 175 9.39 5.82 4.47
CA MET A 175 8.45 6.26 3.44
C MET A 175 7.05 6.32 4.06
N PRO A 176 6.49 7.50 4.39
CA PRO A 176 5.18 7.56 5.02
C PRO A 176 4.11 6.91 4.14
N LEU A 177 3.33 5.97 4.69
CA LEU A 177 2.29 5.25 3.94
C LEU A 177 1.28 6.19 3.29
N GLU A 178 0.95 7.30 3.94
CA GLU A 178 0.08 8.34 3.39
C GLU A 178 0.65 9.00 2.13
N GLU A 179 1.97 9.11 2.00
CA GLU A 179 2.64 9.65 0.82
C GLU A 179 2.61 8.64 -0.32
N VAL A 180 2.83 7.35 -0.02
CA VAL A 180 2.68 6.25 -0.99
C VAL A 180 1.27 6.27 -1.58
N MET A 181 0.25 6.31 -0.74
CA MET A 181 -1.16 6.39 -1.17
C MET A 181 -1.43 7.66 -1.99
N SER A 182 -0.97 8.82 -1.52
CA SER A 182 -1.20 10.11 -2.19
C SER A 182 -0.54 10.17 -3.58
N ALA A 183 0.69 9.67 -3.69
CA ALA A 183 1.42 9.60 -4.95
C ALA A 183 0.80 8.59 -5.91
N ASN A 184 0.33 7.44 -5.40
CA ASN A 184 -0.41 6.47 -6.20
C ASN A 184 -1.69 7.10 -6.77
N ILE A 185 -2.48 7.84 -5.97
CA ILE A 185 -3.64 8.58 -6.47
C ILE A 185 -3.26 9.64 -7.51
N ALA A 186 -2.16 10.37 -7.30
CA ALA A 186 -1.69 11.36 -8.28
C ALA A 186 -1.34 10.70 -9.63
N LYS A 187 -0.61 9.57 -9.59
CA LYS A 187 -0.27 8.73 -10.74
C LYS A 187 -1.52 8.23 -11.47
N LEU A 188 -2.48 7.68 -10.72
CA LEU A 188 -3.74 7.16 -11.26
C LEU A 188 -4.60 8.24 -11.90
N LYS A 189 -4.68 9.45 -11.30
CA LYS A 189 -5.38 10.60 -11.89
C LYS A 189 -4.75 11.08 -13.20
N GLN A 190 -3.42 11.03 -13.33
CA GLN A 190 -2.77 11.34 -14.60
C GLN A 190 -3.09 10.30 -15.67
N ARG A 191 -3.15 9.02 -15.28
CA ARG A 191 -3.49 7.88 -16.17
C ARG A 191 -4.96 7.88 -16.58
N PHE A 192 -5.85 8.29 -15.67
CA PHE A 192 -7.30 8.29 -15.83
C PHE A 192 -7.90 9.56 -15.18
N PRO A 193 -7.90 10.71 -15.87
CA PRO A 193 -8.35 11.99 -15.30
C PRO A 193 -9.79 11.98 -14.77
N ASP A 194 -10.68 11.33 -15.52
CA ASP A 194 -12.10 11.23 -15.15
C ASP A 194 -12.40 9.87 -14.50
N ALA A 195 -12.23 8.77 -15.24
CA ALA A 195 -12.41 7.40 -14.79
C ALA A 195 -11.68 6.42 -15.73
N TYR A 196 -11.65 5.13 -15.37
CA TYR A 196 -11.15 4.08 -16.25
C TYR A 196 -11.88 4.06 -17.60
N THR A 197 -11.13 3.89 -18.69
CA THR A 197 -11.68 3.48 -20.00
C THR A 197 -10.75 2.45 -20.66
N ASN A 198 -11.31 1.50 -21.41
CA ASN A 198 -10.51 0.51 -22.15
C ASN A 198 -9.50 1.20 -23.10
N ALA A 199 -9.95 2.24 -23.82
CA ALA A 199 -9.09 3.00 -24.73
C ALA A 199 -7.89 3.66 -24.02
N ALA A 200 -8.09 4.25 -22.83
CA ALA A 200 -7.00 4.83 -22.05
C ALA A 200 -6.06 3.77 -21.46
N ALA A 201 -6.54 2.55 -21.20
CA ALA A 201 -5.72 1.44 -20.75
C ALA A 201 -4.87 0.87 -21.91
N GLU A 202 -5.46 0.64 -23.07
CA GLU A 202 -4.79 0.13 -24.29
C GLU A 202 -3.68 1.09 -24.76
N ALA A 203 -3.96 2.39 -24.84
CA ALA A 203 -2.98 3.41 -25.22
C ALA A 203 -1.75 3.50 -24.27
N ARG A 204 -1.85 2.92 -23.06
CA ARG A 204 -0.74 2.79 -22.12
C ARG A 204 -0.01 1.45 -22.24
N ALA A 205 -0.72 0.35 -22.49
CA ALA A 205 -0.10 -0.95 -22.74
C ALA A 205 0.88 -0.89 -23.93
N ASP A 206 0.52 -0.15 -24.98
CA ASP A 206 1.38 0.05 -26.15
C ASP A 206 2.66 0.84 -25.87
N LYS A 207 2.71 1.60 -24.75
CA LYS A 207 3.90 2.36 -24.33
C LYS A 207 4.88 1.55 -23.47
N GLY A 208 4.46 0.42 -22.91
CA GLY A 208 5.25 -0.40 -21.97
C GLY A 208 5.67 -1.77 -22.50
N GLY A 209 5.30 -2.13 -23.74
CA GLY A 209 5.49 -3.49 -24.27
C GLY A 209 6.90 -3.87 -24.77
N LEU A 210 7.91 -3.00 -24.66
CA LEU A 210 9.22 -3.22 -25.31
C LEU A 210 10.41 -3.52 -24.38
N ASP A 211 10.31 -3.32 -23.06
CA ASP A 211 11.50 -3.44 -22.19
C ASP A 211 11.64 -4.78 -21.44
N ALA A 212 10.67 -5.70 -21.56
CA ALA A 212 10.73 -7.02 -20.92
C ALA A 212 11.74 -8.02 -21.54
N ARG A 213 12.52 -7.62 -22.56
CA ARG A 213 13.47 -8.52 -23.24
C ARG A 213 14.92 -8.43 -22.75
N ASN A 214 15.23 -7.56 -21.80
CA ASN A 214 16.58 -7.39 -21.27
C ASN A 214 16.62 -7.40 -19.73
N SER A 215 16.12 -8.47 -19.10
CA SER A 215 16.35 -8.78 -17.68
C SER A 215 16.86 -10.19 -17.50
#